data_AF-A0A5E4XC66-F1
#
_entry.id   AF-A0A5E4XC66-F1
#
_cell.length_a   1.000
_cell.length_b   1.000
_cell.length_c   1.000
_cell.angle_alpha   90.00
_cell.angle_beta   90.00
_cell.angle_gamma   90.00
#
_symmetry.space_group_name_H-M   'P 1'
#
loop_
_entity.id
_entity.type
_entity.pdbx_description
1 polymer ?
#
loop_
_entity_poly.entity_id
_entity_poly.type
_entity_poly.pdbx_seq_one_letter_code
_entity_poly.pdbx_strand_id
1 'polypeptide(L)'
;MADPFGAGDGNLFKQVLGLHAVARAGRRHTLSEEGDMSLFKTVRPNIVQSIRAFRVPELADEAERLGQHFLYANCAQAQSKAEVLETIATSFLFPKHFGKNFDALHDCLTDLVSRSGAQPGFVVVLEGLPVATKFDKDARETLLDVFRDAAEFWGERRVSFRVFYSFA
;
A
#
# COMPACT_ATOMS: atom_id res chain seq x y z
N MET A 1 -18.54 22.89 25.76
CA MET A 1 -18.71 22.75 24.30
C MET A 1 -17.32 22.64 23.71
N ALA A 2 -16.82 21.40 23.53
CA ALA A 2 -15.61 21.02 22.79
C ALA A 2 -15.56 19.47 22.75
N ASP A 3 -15.94 18.94 21.59
CA ASP A 3 -15.61 17.68 20.88
C ASP A 3 -15.27 16.38 21.66
N PRO A 4 -16.12 15.32 21.55
CA PRO A 4 -15.82 13.97 22.04
C PRO A 4 -15.14 13.05 21.01
N PHE A 5 -14.66 13.57 19.87
CA PHE A 5 -13.98 12.79 18.84
C PHE A 5 -12.52 13.22 18.71
N GLY A 6 -11.65 12.68 19.54
CA GLY A 6 -10.22 12.89 19.46
C GLY A 6 -9.48 11.80 20.20
N ALA A 7 -8.54 11.14 19.52
CA ALA A 7 -7.66 10.10 20.01
C ALA A 7 -8.27 8.69 20.13
N GLY A 8 -8.11 7.89 19.08
CA GLY A 8 -8.30 6.45 19.21
C GLY A 8 -8.29 5.65 17.91
N ASP A 9 -7.37 5.86 16.96
CA ASP A 9 -7.17 4.85 15.90
C ASP A 9 -5.74 4.77 15.31
N GLY A 10 -4.73 5.40 15.92
CA GLY A 10 -3.33 5.17 15.51
C GLY A 10 -2.82 3.76 15.88
N ASN A 11 -3.51 3.05 16.78
CA ASN A 11 -3.09 1.73 17.26
C ASN A 11 -3.80 0.57 16.56
N LEU A 12 -4.97 0.80 15.95
CA LEU A 12 -5.68 -0.23 15.16
C LEU A 12 -4.88 -0.57 13.90
N PHE A 13 -4.37 0.45 13.22
CA PHE A 13 -3.48 0.28 12.07
C PHE A 13 -2.26 -0.58 12.42
N LYS A 14 -1.61 -0.29 13.56
CA LYS A 14 -0.43 -1.04 14.06
C LYS A 14 -0.76 -2.49 14.43
N GLN A 15 -1.92 -2.73 15.06
CA GLN A 15 -2.25 -4.04 15.61
C GLN A 15 -2.86 -4.99 14.57
N VAL A 16 -3.62 -4.46 13.60
CA VAL A 16 -4.22 -5.28 12.53
C VAL A 16 -3.22 -5.57 11.41
N LEU A 17 -2.34 -4.63 11.07
CA LEU A 17 -1.23 -4.91 10.12
C LEU A 17 -0.27 -5.97 10.67
N GLY A 18 -0.02 -5.97 11.99
CA GLY A 18 0.77 -7.02 12.64
C GLY A 18 0.10 -8.39 12.65
N LEU A 19 -1.23 -8.48 12.52
CA LEU A 19 -1.99 -9.73 12.59
C LEU A 19 -2.34 -10.31 11.19
N HIS A 20 -2.55 -9.47 10.18
CA HIS A 20 -2.94 -9.92 8.84
C HIS A 20 -1.77 -10.40 7.96
N ALA A 21 -0.52 -10.01 8.27
CA ALA A 21 0.67 -10.51 7.58
C ALA A 21 0.82 -12.05 7.73
N VAL A 22 0.33 -12.61 8.84
CA VAL A 22 0.56 -14.02 9.22
C VAL A 22 -0.40 -15.02 8.54
N ALA A 23 -1.49 -14.60 7.90
CA ALA A 23 -2.60 -15.53 7.66
C ALA A 23 -2.66 -16.21 6.27
N ARG A 24 -1.83 -15.87 5.26
CA ARG A 24 -2.05 -16.39 3.88
C ARG A 24 -0.86 -16.80 3.02
N ALA A 25 0.34 -17.03 3.57
CA ALA A 25 1.46 -17.60 2.79
C ALA A 25 1.52 -19.14 2.88
N GLY A 26 0.44 -19.81 2.46
CA GLY A 26 0.39 -21.26 2.36
C GLY A 26 0.76 -21.77 0.96
N ARG A 27 2.06 -21.88 0.63
CA ARG A 27 2.65 -23.00 -0.14
C ARG A 27 4.11 -22.75 -0.52
N ARG A 28 4.97 -23.58 0.08
CA ARG A 28 6.35 -23.98 -0.26
C ARG A 28 6.81 -23.57 -1.68
N HIS A 29 7.88 -22.80 -1.74
CA HIS A 29 8.88 -22.94 -2.79
C HIS A 29 10.26 -23.11 -2.17
N THR A 30 10.93 -24.16 -2.62
CA THR A 30 12.19 -24.72 -2.14
C THR A 30 13.39 -24.07 -2.82
N LEU A 31 14.42 -23.81 -2.02
CA LEU A 31 15.86 -23.80 -2.34
C LEU A 31 16.35 -22.77 -3.37
N SER A 32 17.13 -21.79 -2.90
CA SER A 32 18.57 -21.73 -3.17
C SER A 32 19.17 -20.48 -2.50
N GLU A 33 19.96 -20.71 -1.46
CA GLU A 33 21.01 -19.79 -1.03
C GLU A 33 22.01 -19.67 -2.19
N GLU A 34 22.35 -18.43 -2.58
CA GLU A 34 23.45 -17.97 -3.46
C GLU A 34 22.96 -16.90 -4.44
N GLY A 35 22.79 -15.69 -3.87
CA GLY A 35 22.38 -14.49 -4.59
C GLY A 35 21.76 -13.48 -3.64
N ASP A 36 22.57 -12.88 -2.78
CA ASP A 36 22.26 -11.64 -2.04
C ASP A 36 22.07 -10.46 -3.02
N MET A 37 21.08 -10.59 -3.91
CA MET A 37 20.51 -9.51 -4.69
C MET A 37 19.15 -9.26 -4.08
N SER A 38 19.12 -8.52 -2.97
CA SER A 38 17.89 -8.01 -2.38
C SER A 38 16.97 -7.56 -3.52
N LEU A 39 15.75 -8.08 -3.60
CA LEU A 39 14.78 -7.67 -4.63
C LEU A 39 14.63 -6.13 -4.66
N PHE A 40 14.92 -5.49 -3.52
CA PHE A 40 14.96 -4.05 -3.35
C PHE A 40 16.34 -3.37 -3.41
N LYS A 41 17.44 -4.07 -3.72
CA LYS A 41 18.78 -3.47 -3.90
C LYS A 41 18.83 -2.58 -5.14
N THR A 42 18.08 -2.94 -6.17
CA THR A 42 17.96 -2.21 -7.45
C THR A 42 16.71 -1.34 -7.51
N VAL A 43 15.77 -1.52 -6.60
CA VAL A 43 14.50 -0.78 -6.54
C VAL A 43 14.69 0.41 -5.60
N ARG A 44 14.41 1.61 -6.10
CA ARG A 44 14.49 2.82 -5.28
C ARG A 44 13.58 2.66 -4.04
N PRO A 45 14.01 3.11 -2.86
CA PRO A 45 13.22 2.98 -1.63
C PRO A 45 11.86 3.69 -1.72
N ASN A 46 11.74 4.68 -2.60
CA ASN A 46 10.56 5.50 -2.82
C ASN A 46 10.25 5.48 -4.31
N ILE A 47 9.32 4.62 -4.72
CA ILE A 47 9.01 4.40 -6.14
C ILE A 47 7.57 3.92 -6.32
N VAL A 48 6.97 4.33 -7.43
CA VAL A 48 5.71 3.79 -7.92
C VAL A 48 5.97 3.16 -9.28
N GLN A 49 5.87 1.83 -9.37
CA GLN A 49 6.19 1.10 -10.61
C GLN A 49 5.22 -0.03 -10.88
N SER A 50 5.18 -0.49 -12.12
CA SER A 50 4.40 -1.68 -12.45
C SER A 50 4.99 -2.93 -11.80
N ILE A 51 4.14 -3.85 -11.34
CA ILE A 51 4.55 -5.11 -10.71
C ILE A 51 5.15 -6.14 -11.71
N ARG A 52 5.24 -5.83 -13.01
CA ARG A 52 5.56 -6.78 -14.09
C ARG A 52 6.77 -7.72 -13.87
N ALA A 53 7.77 -7.31 -13.09
CA ALA A 53 8.97 -8.11 -12.79
C ALA A 53 8.96 -8.78 -11.41
N PHE A 54 7.93 -8.53 -10.59
CA PHE A 54 7.83 -8.96 -9.20
C PHE A 54 6.53 -9.73 -8.99
N ARG A 55 6.53 -10.72 -8.10
CA ARG A 55 5.28 -11.38 -7.69
C ARG A 55 4.85 -10.88 -6.32
N VAL A 56 3.54 -10.75 -6.11
CA VAL A 56 2.94 -10.42 -4.80
C VAL A 56 3.55 -11.22 -3.64
N PRO A 57 3.68 -12.57 -3.72
CA PRO A 57 4.30 -13.34 -2.64
C PRO A 57 5.78 -13.00 -2.40
N GLU A 58 6.55 -12.68 -3.42
CA GLU A 58 7.97 -12.30 -3.26
C GLU A 58 8.12 -10.93 -2.60
N LEU A 59 7.22 -10.00 -2.92
CA LEU A 59 7.16 -8.70 -2.27
C LEU A 59 6.73 -8.80 -0.80
N ALA A 60 5.84 -9.74 -0.48
CA ALA A 60 5.40 -10.00 0.88
C ALA A 60 6.53 -10.60 1.73
N ASP A 61 7.24 -11.61 1.20
CA ASP A 61 8.38 -12.25 1.86
C ASP A 61 9.50 -11.23 2.16
N GLU A 62 9.84 -10.40 1.18
CA GLU A 62 10.89 -9.38 1.34
C GLU A 62 10.44 -8.25 2.28
N ALA A 63 9.17 -7.87 2.28
CA ALA A 63 8.62 -6.91 3.24
C ALA A 63 8.72 -7.48 4.67
N GLU A 64 8.38 -8.75 4.87
CA GLU A 64 8.51 -9.43 6.17
C GLU A 64 9.97 -9.50 6.60
N ARG A 65 10.89 -9.86 5.69
CA ARG A 65 12.33 -9.92 5.94
C ARG A 65 12.91 -8.57 6.38
N LEU A 66 12.41 -7.47 5.81
CA LEU A 66 12.80 -6.11 6.17
C LEU A 66 12.02 -5.53 7.36
N GLY A 67 11.02 -6.26 7.89
CA GLY A 67 10.12 -5.76 8.93
C GLY A 67 9.23 -4.60 8.46
N GLN A 68 9.00 -4.48 7.16
CA GLN A 68 8.19 -3.43 6.53
C GLN A 68 6.71 -3.82 6.49
N HIS A 69 5.84 -2.81 6.42
CA HIS A 69 4.40 -3.03 6.30
C HIS A 69 4.05 -3.43 4.88
N PHE A 70 3.48 -4.63 4.73
CA PHE A 70 2.95 -5.10 3.45
C PHE A 70 1.46 -4.78 3.34
N LEU A 71 1.11 -4.01 2.32
CA LEU A 71 -0.25 -3.57 2.00
C LEU A 71 -0.65 -4.11 0.63
N TYR A 72 -1.70 -4.91 0.56
CA TYR A 72 -2.15 -5.53 -0.69
C TYR A 72 -3.62 -5.22 -0.94
N ALA A 73 -3.94 -4.66 -2.10
CA ALA A 73 -5.30 -4.41 -2.54
C ALA A 73 -5.55 -5.02 -3.93
N ASN A 74 -6.55 -5.89 -4.03
CA ASN A 74 -6.99 -6.46 -5.30
C ASN A 74 -8.18 -5.68 -5.86
N CYS A 75 -7.92 -4.85 -6.86
CA CYS A 75 -8.92 -4.01 -7.52
C CYS A 75 -9.54 -4.67 -8.76
N ALA A 76 -9.25 -5.94 -9.06
CA ALA A 76 -9.73 -6.62 -10.27
C ALA A 76 -11.27 -6.71 -10.36
N GLN A 77 -11.96 -6.66 -9.21
CA GLN A 77 -13.43 -6.68 -9.16
C GLN A 77 -14.06 -5.28 -9.18
N ALA A 78 -13.28 -4.23 -8.92
CA ALA A 78 -13.79 -2.87 -8.91
C ALA A 78 -14.01 -2.37 -10.35
N GLN A 79 -15.15 -1.74 -10.62
CA GLN A 79 -15.46 -1.22 -11.96
C GLN A 79 -15.49 0.31 -12.02
N SER A 80 -15.52 0.97 -10.87
CA SER A 80 -15.65 2.42 -10.75
C SER A 80 -14.58 3.00 -9.83
N LYS A 81 -14.23 4.28 -10.01
CA LYS A 81 -13.32 5.01 -9.11
C LYS A 81 -13.65 4.82 -7.63
N ALA A 82 -14.93 4.94 -7.27
CA ALA A 82 -15.38 4.80 -5.89
C ALA A 82 -15.12 3.38 -5.34
N GLU A 83 -15.33 2.34 -6.15
CA GLU A 83 -15.08 0.95 -5.75
C GLU A 83 -13.59 0.65 -5.62
N VAL A 84 -12.75 1.18 -6.53
CA VAL A 84 -11.29 1.06 -6.44
C VAL A 84 -10.80 1.67 -5.13
N LEU A 85 -11.22 2.91 -4.85
CA LEU A 85 -10.86 3.61 -3.63
C LEU A 85 -11.37 2.91 -2.36
N GLU A 86 -12.60 2.39 -2.39
CA GLU A 86 -13.18 1.63 -1.28
C GLU A 86 -12.46 0.30 -1.05
N THR A 87 -12.04 -0.37 -2.13
CA THR A 87 -11.28 -1.61 -2.07
C THR A 87 -9.91 -1.38 -1.46
N ILE A 88 -9.21 -0.31 -1.87
CA ILE A 88 -7.93 0.09 -1.28
C ILE A 88 -8.11 0.42 0.19
N ALA A 89 -9.10 1.26 0.53
CA ALA A 89 -9.36 1.66 1.91
C ALA A 89 -9.67 0.46 2.82
N THR A 90 -10.49 -0.48 2.35
CA THR A 90 -10.82 -1.70 3.09
C THR A 90 -9.59 -2.59 3.25
N SER A 91 -8.80 -2.76 2.19
CA SER A 91 -7.61 -3.62 2.21
C SER A 91 -6.50 -3.05 3.09
N PHE A 92 -6.37 -1.73 3.13
CA PHE A 92 -5.37 -1.05 3.95
C PHE A 92 -5.90 -0.76 5.35
N LEU A 93 -7.15 -1.13 5.65
CA LEU A 93 -7.81 -0.94 6.95
C LEU A 93 -7.88 0.54 7.35
N PHE A 94 -8.11 1.41 6.38
CA PHE A 94 -8.40 2.82 6.66
C PHE A 94 -9.72 2.96 7.43
N PRO A 95 -9.85 4.03 8.23
CA PRO A 95 -11.06 4.28 9.01
C PRO A 95 -12.30 4.36 8.12
N LYS A 96 -13.44 3.93 8.67
CA LYS A 96 -14.74 3.84 7.95
C LYS A 96 -15.22 5.16 7.33
N HIS A 97 -14.67 6.31 7.76
CA HIS A 97 -14.94 7.63 7.20
C HIS A 97 -13.97 7.98 6.05
N PHE A 98 -13.49 6.99 5.30
CA PHE A 98 -12.71 7.24 4.10
C PHE A 98 -13.53 8.08 3.10
N GLY A 99 -13.05 9.29 2.79
CA GLY A 99 -13.80 10.31 2.04
C GLY A 99 -14.08 9.99 0.56
N LYS A 100 -13.86 8.75 0.11
CA LYS A 100 -14.05 8.26 -1.28
C LYS A 100 -13.44 9.17 -2.35
N ASN A 101 -12.38 9.88 -2.00
CA ASN A 101 -11.68 10.86 -2.84
C ASN A 101 -10.17 10.58 -2.84
N PHE A 102 -9.48 11.06 -3.88
CA PHE A 102 -8.02 10.98 -4.01
C PHE A 102 -7.30 11.77 -2.92
N ASP A 103 -7.85 12.91 -2.52
CA ASP A 103 -7.34 13.73 -1.41
C ASP A 103 -7.40 12.98 -0.07
N ALA A 104 -8.52 12.30 0.21
CA ALA A 104 -8.65 11.46 1.40
C ALA A 104 -7.69 10.24 1.38
N LEU A 105 -7.38 9.71 0.19
CA LEU A 105 -6.35 8.68 0.04
C LEU A 105 -4.98 9.21 0.43
N HIS A 106 -4.62 10.38 -0.09
CA HIS A 106 -3.36 11.04 0.21
C HIS A 106 -3.19 11.30 1.72
N ASP A 107 -4.20 11.89 2.36
CA ASP A 107 -4.21 12.17 3.79
C ASP A 107 -4.07 10.89 4.63
N CYS A 108 -4.76 9.81 4.24
CA CYS A 108 -4.59 8.52 4.92
C CYS A 108 -3.19 7.93 4.74
N LEU A 109 -2.58 8.05 3.56
CA LEU A 109 -1.25 7.53 3.26
C LEU A 109 -0.12 8.34 3.94
N THR A 110 -0.35 9.61 4.24
CA THR A 110 0.65 10.52 4.80
C THR A 110 0.38 10.83 6.26
N ASP A 111 -0.74 11.49 6.60
CA ASP A 111 -1.06 12.06 7.91
C ASP A 111 -1.45 10.98 8.94
N LEU A 112 -2.37 10.07 8.58
CA LEU A 112 -2.80 8.98 9.48
C LEU A 112 -1.64 8.05 9.85
N VAL A 113 -0.82 7.71 8.86
CA VAL A 113 0.34 6.84 9.04
C VAL A 113 1.50 7.58 9.72
N SER A 114 1.71 8.88 9.45
CA SER A 114 2.70 9.70 10.15
C SER A 114 2.41 9.83 11.64
N ARG A 115 1.13 9.95 12.01
CA ARG A 115 0.72 9.98 13.41
C ARG A 115 0.94 8.66 14.15
N SER A 116 1.17 7.55 13.44
CA SER A 116 1.39 6.23 14.03
C SER A 116 2.83 5.99 14.52
N GLY A 117 3.73 6.98 14.36
CA GLY A 117 5.11 6.96 14.88
C GLY A 117 6.15 6.55 13.83
N ALA A 118 7.34 6.15 14.28
CA ALA A 118 8.41 5.70 13.39
C ALA A 118 7.98 4.44 12.61
N GLN A 119 7.95 4.56 11.28
CA GLN A 119 7.53 3.48 10.40
C GLN A 119 8.76 2.76 9.82
N PRO A 120 8.82 1.42 9.86
CA PRO A 120 9.94 0.64 9.30
C PRO A 120 10.00 0.70 7.76
N GLY A 121 8.89 1.12 7.12
CA GLY A 121 8.74 1.21 5.68
C GLY A 121 7.47 0.53 5.20
N PHE A 122 7.11 0.76 3.93
CA PHE A 122 5.88 0.27 3.32
C PHE A 122 6.18 -0.36 1.96
N VAL A 123 5.55 -1.50 1.73
CA VAL A 123 5.47 -2.18 0.44
C VAL A 123 4.00 -2.32 0.10
N VAL A 124 3.56 -1.52 -0.86
CA VAL A 124 2.17 -1.43 -1.30
C VAL A 124 2.03 -2.12 -2.64
N VAL A 125 0.99 -2.95 -2.79
CA VAL A 125 0.69 -3.69 -4.01
C VAL A 125 -0.77 -3.47 -4.39
N LEU A 126 -0.99 -2.88 -5.57
CA LEU A 126 -2.28 -2.66 -6.21
C LEU A 126 -2.43 -3.63 -7.38
N GLU A 127 -3.16 -4.72 -7.18
CA GLU A 127 -3.36 -5.74 -8.22
C GLU A 127 -4.63 -5.46 -9.04
N GLY A 128 -4.54 -5.65 -10.36
CA GLY A 128 -5.70 -5.67 -11.25
C GLY A 128 -6.46 -4.34 -11.32
N LEU A 129 -5.77 -3.19 -11.40
CA LEU A 129 -6.43 -1.91 -11.57
C LEU A 129 -7.27 -1.92 -12.86
N PRO A 130 -8.59 -1.64 -12.78
CA PRO A 130 -9.51 -1.82 -13.90
C PRO A 130 -9.21 -0.85 -15.05
N VAL A 131 -9.37 -1.29 -16.30
CA VAL A 131 -9.32 -0.41 -17.49
C VAL A 131 -10.74 -0.14 -17.98
N ALA A 132 -11.57 0.42 -17.10
CA ALA A 132 -13.00 0.69 -17.39
C ALA A 132 -13.24 2.14 -17.76
N THR A 133 -14.30 2.43 -18.51
CA THR A 133 -14.74 3.81 -18.83
C THR A 133 -15.20 4.60 -17.61
N LYS A 134 -15.44 3.95 -16.46
CA LYS A 134 -15.72 4.60 -15.17
C LYS A 134 -14.46 4.79 -14.32
N PHE A 135 -13.33 4.33 -14.82
CA PHE A 135 -11.99 4.50 -14.27
C PHE A 135 -11.02 4.78 -15.43
N ASP A 136 -11.24 5.95 -16.05
CA ASP A 136 -10.50 6.40 -17.22
C ASP A 136 -9.00 6.49 -16.93
N LYS A 137 -8.23 6.67 -18.01
CA LYS A 137 -6.78 6.89 -17.93
C LYS A 137 -6.45 8.02 -16.94
N ASP A 138 -7.18 9.12 -16.98
CA ASP A 138 -6.98 10.29 -16.12
C ASP A 138 -7.16 9.97 -14.62
N ALA A 139 -8.23 9.27 -14.26
CA ALA A 139 -8.48 8.84 -12.88
C ALA A 139 -7.40 7.88 -12.37
N ARG A 140 -6.91 7.00 -13.25
CA ARG A 140 -5.81 6.09 -12.93
C ARG A 140 -4.47 6.81 -12.77
N GLU A 141 -4.17 7.75 -13.66
CA GLU A 141 -2.96 8.56 -13.55
C GLU A 141 -3.01 9.38 -12.27
N THR A 142 -4.16 9.98 -11.93
CA THR A 142 -4.39 10.69 -10.66
C THR A 142 -4.17 9.77 -9.45
N LEU A 143 -4.70 8.54 -9.47
CA LEU A 143 -4.47 7.56 -8.40
C LEU A 143 -2.96 7.30 -8.22
N LEU A 144 -2.26 7.02 -9.32
CA LEU A 144 -0.82 6.75 -9.28
C LEU A 144 -0.02 7.97 -8.86
N ASP A 145 -0.46 9.17 -9.22
CA ASP A 145 0.14 10.44 -8.82
C ASP A 145 0.05 10.66 -7.30
N VAL A 146 -1.12 10.40 -6.70
CA VAL A 146 -1.28 10.41 -5.23
C VAL A 146 -0.31 9.46 -4.53
N PHE A 147 -0.12 8.25 -5.07
CA PHE A 147 0.87 7.32 -4.51
C PHE A 147 2.31 7.78 -4.70
N ARG A 148 2.62 8.52 -5.78
CA ARG A 148 3.96 9.09 -6.00
C ARG A 148 4.25 10.20 -5.02
N ASP A 149 3.31 11.12 -4.85
CA ASP A 149 3.44 12.20 -3.89
C ASP A 149 3.61 11.65 -2.45
N ALA A 150 2.79 10.66 -2.08
CA ALA A 150 2.97 9.95 -0.81
C ALA A 150 4.36 9.28 -0.71
N ALA A 151 4.85 8.66 -1.78
CA ALA A 151 6.19 8.07 -1.80
C ALA A 151 7.29 9.12 -1.61
N GLU A 152 7.18 10.29 -2.23
CA GLU A 152 8.13 11.39 -2.07
C GLU A 152 8.11 11.93 -0.64
N PHE A 153 6.91 12.17 -0.08
CA PHE A 153 6.72 12.60 1.30
C PHE A 153 7.39 11.65 2.32
N TRP A 154 7.25 10.33 2.14
CA TRP A 154 7.92 9.34 2.98
C TRP A 154 9.44 9.33 2.77
N GLY A 155 9.89 9.64 1.56
CA GLY A 155 11.31 9.69 1.20
C GLY A 155 12.05 10.81 1.90
N GLU A 156 11.43 11.98 1.99
CA GLU A 156 11.94 13.11 2.79
C GLU A 156 12.10 12.74 4.27
N ARG A 157 11.24 11.87 4.78
CA ARG A 157 11.27 11.34 6.15
C ARG A 157 12.20 10.14 6.33
N ARG A 158 12.94 9.74 5.29
CA ARG A 158 13.81 8.55 5.24
C ARG A 158 13.07 7.23 5.50
N VAL A 159 11.79 7.19 5.17
CA VAL A 159 10.97 5.98 5.23
C VAL A 159 10.86 5.41 3.81
N SER A 160 11.16 4.12 3.66
CA SER A 160 10.98 3.44 2.38
C SER A 160 9.49 3.27 2.09
N PHE A 161 9.02 3.75 0.94
CA PHE A 161 7.63 3.61 0.51
C PHE A 161 7.60 3.16 -0.96
N ARG A 162 7.42 1.85 -1.16
CA ARG A 162 7.44 1.22 -2.48
C ARG A 162 6.03 0.84 -2.87
N VAL A 163 5.57 1.31 -4.02
CA VAL A 163 4.25 1.00 -4.56
C VAL A 163 4.41 0.25 -5.88
N PHE A 164 3.76 -0.90 -5.95
CA PHE A 164 3.69 -1.75 -7.12
C PHE A 164 2.25 -1.79 -7.61
N TYR A 165 2.03 -1.59 -8.91
CA TYR A 165 0.68 -1.67 -9.49
C TYR A 165 0.62 -2.61 -10.69
N SER A 166 -0.52 -3.25 -10.91
CA SER A 166 -0.84 -3.98 -12.14
C SER A 166 -2.13 -3.47 -12.73
N PHE A 167 -2.26 -3.56 -14.04
CA PHE A 167 -3.54 -3.39 -14.73
C PHE A 167 -4.21 -4.76 -14.93
N ALA A 168 -5.53 -4.77 -14.94
CA ALA A 168 -6.35 -5.91 -15.34
C ALA A 168 -6.49 -5.98 -16.87
#